data_AF-A0A9C7UPN7-F1
#
_entry.id   AF-A0A9C7UPN7-F1
#
_cell.length_a   1.000
_cell.length_b   1.000
_cell.length_c   1.000
_cell.angle_alpha   90.00
_cell.angle_beta   90.00
_cell.angle_gamma   90.00
#
_symmetry.space_group_name_H-M   'P 1'
#
loop_
_entity.id
_entity.type
_entity.pdbx_description
1 polymer ?
#
loop_
_entity_poly.entity_id
_entity_poly.type
_entity_poly.pdbx_seq_one_letter_code
_entity_poly.pdbx_strand_id
1 'polypeptide(L)'
;MEQEHSSSATSLAQTWLLEFRSSCQQLFQLVLEETRQSSYSLDSSESNQLQTLWSRLLKLQSQLPNIVEQLEQHKERQMYLEYLTQVERDLDMRIATVLEKLLHALESLHNLLKESQPLLQSSALSPKSTLSEILSSAIRITGSLSAPTNYEEGTLSGADFAPAPTEEMIRASKMAQWKMQ
;
A
#
# COMPACT_ATOMS: atom_id res chain seq x y z
N MET A 1 0.14 -7.89 -21.58
CA MET A 1 -0.30 -8.14 -22.97
C MET A 1 -1.75 -8.65 -23.05
N GLU A 2 -2.55 -8.61 -21.97
CA GLU A 2 -3.95 -9.09 -21.99
C GLU A 2 -5.01 -7.97 -22.10
N GLN A 3 -4.60 -6.69 -22.03
CA GLN A 3 -5.53 -5.56 -22.04
C GLN A 3 -6.06 -5.14 -23.42
N GLU A 4 -5.43 -5.56 -24.53
CA GLU A 4 -5.90 -5.19 -25.88
C GLU A 4 -7.02 -6.11 -26.40
N HIS A 5 -7.17 -7.31 -25.85
CA HIS A 5 -8.18 -8.27 -26.31
C HIS A 5 -9.58 -8.02 -25.74
N SER A 6 -9.72 -7.37 -24.57
CA SER A 6 -11.05 -7.08 -24.00
C SER A 6 -11.74 -5.90 -24.70
N SER A 7 -10.98 -4.91 -25.19
CA SER A 7 -11.54 -3.75 -25.88
C SER A 7 -12.01 -4.08 -27.31
N SER A 8 -11.33 -4.99 -28.02
CA SER A 8 -11.75 -5.39 -29.36
C SER A 8 -12.98 -6.31 -29.32
N ALA A 9 -13.07 -7.19 -28.31
CA ALA A 9 -14.20 -8.09 -28.13
C ALA A 9 -15.49 -7.34 -27.75
N THR A 10 -15.38 -6.30 -26.93
CA THR A 10 -16.52 -5.45 -26.53
C THR A 10 -17.02 -4.57 -27.67
N SER A 11 -16.12 -4.09 -28.54
CA SER A 11 -16.44 -3.39 -29.80
C SER A 11 -17.21 -4.28 -30.77
N LEU A 12 -16.71 -5.50 -31.05
CA LEU A 12 -17.39 -6.45 -31.94
C LEU A 12 -18.78 -6.85 -31.42
N ALA A 13 -18.92 -7.02 -30.10
CA ALA A 13 -20.21 -7.30 -29.48
C ALA A 13 -21.20 -6.13 -29.60
N GLN A 14 -20.73 -4.87 -29.63
CA GLN A 14 -21.58 -3.69 -29.87
C GLN A 14 -22.07 -3.65 -31.32
N THR A 15 -21.18 -3.88 -32.27
CA THR A 15 -21.55 -3.91 -33.69
C THR A 15 -22.57 -5.03 -33.95
N TRP A 16 -22.33 -6.21 -33.37
CA TRP A 16 -23.23 -7.35 -33.50
C TRP A 16 -24.61 -7.11 -32.88
N LEU A 17 -24.70 -6.47 -31.70
CA LEU A 17 -26.00 -6.15 -31.07
C LEU A 17 -26.81 -5.13 -31.89
N LEU A 18 -26.14 -4.15 -32.49
CA LEU A 18 -26.80 -3.17 -33.37
C LEU A 18 -27.28 -3.81 -34.68
N GLU A 19 -26.45 -4.67 -35.28
CA GLU A 19 -26.81 -5.45 -36.48
C GLU A 19 -27.94 -6.45 -36.19
N PHE A 20 -27.91 -7.11 -35.03
CA PHE A 20 -28.96 -8.01 -34.57
C PHE A 20 -30.28 -7.26 -34.36
N ARG A 21 -30.25 -6.09 -33.70
CA ARG A 21 -31.42 -5.22 -33.53
C ARG A 21 -32.02 -4.82 -34.89
N SER A 22 -31.17 -4.39 -35.82
CA SER A 22 -31.59 -4.01 -37.18
C SER A 22 -32.20 -5.19 -37.92
N SER A 23 -31.55 -6.35 -37.87
CA SER A 23 -32.00 -7.59 -38.52
C SER A 23 -33.32 -8.10 -37.96
N CYS A 24 -33.50 -8.06 -36.64
CA CYS A 24 -34.77 -8.41 -36.00
C CYS A 24 -35.89 -7.46 -36.40
N GLN A 25 -35.63 -6.15 -36.49
CA GLN A 25 -36.63 -5.19 -36.97
C GLN A 25 -37.00 -5.42 -38.44
N GLN A 26 -36.02 -5.73 -39.30
CA GLN A 26 -36.25 -5.99 -40.72
C GLN A 26 -37.03 -7.29 -40.95
N LEU A 27 -36.65 -8.38 -40.29
CA LEU A 27 -37.38 -9.65 -40.37
C LEU A 27 -38.81 -9.51 -39.86
N PHE A 28 -39.03 -8.74 -38.78
CA PHE A 28 -40.39 -8.51 -38.29
C PHE A 28 -41.22 -7.62 -39.21
N GLN A 29 -40.64 -6.60 -39.86
CA GLN A 29 -41.33 -5.80 -40.88
C GLN A 29 -41.76 -6.65 -42.07
N LEU A 30 -40.88 -7.55 -42.54
CA LEU A 30 -41.18 -8.51 -43.59
C LEU A 30 -42.33 -9.45 -43.20
N VAL A 31 -42.30 -10.02 -41.98
CA VAL A 31 -43.38 -10.88 -41.48
C VAL A 31 -44.70 -10.10 -41.33
N LEU A 32 -44.64 -8.82 -40.92
CA LEU A 32 -45.81 -7.94 -40.85
C LEU A 32 -46.39 -7.65 -42.25
N GLU A 33 -45.56 -7.46 -43.26
CA GLU A 33 -46.01 -7.25 -44.65
C GLU A 33 -46.61 -8.53 -45.26
N GLU A 34 -45.96 -9.69 -45.08
CA GLU A 34 -46.46 -10.99 -45.56
C GLU A 34 -47.80 -11.36 -44.91
N THR A 35 -47.93 -11.18 -43.59
CA THR A 35 -49.18 -11.49 -42.87
C THR A 35 -50.31 -10.52 -43.21
N ARG A 36 -49.99 -9.26 -43.54
CA ARG A 36 -50.96 -8.28 -44.04
C ARG A 36 -51.45 -8.64 -45.45
N GLN A 37 -50.56 -9.13 -46.33
CA GLN A 37 -50.93 -9.62 -47.65
C GLN A 37 -51.79 -10.90 -47.58
N SER A 38 -51.50 -11.80 -46.63
CA SER A 38 -52.25 -13.05 -46.43
C SER A 38 -53.65 -12.85 -45.83
N SER A 39 -53.89 -11.70 -45.16
CA SER A 39 -55.20 -11.38 -44.57
C SER A 39 -56.31 -11.07 -45.57
N TYR A 40 -55.99 -10.87 -46.85
CA TYR A 40 -56.97 -10.56 -47.91
C TYR A 40 -57.72 -11.79 -48.46
N SER A 41 -57.44 -13.01 -47.99
CA SER A 41 -57.98 -14.26 -48.57
C SER A 41 -58.61 -15.26 -47.60
N LEU A 42 -59.00 -14.88 -46.37
CA LEU A 42 -59.35 -15.84 -45.30
C LEU A 42 -60.79 -15.71 -44.75
N ASP A 43 -61.37 -16.85 -44.35
CA ASP A 43 -62.70 -16.98 -43.74
C ASP A 43 -62.78 -16.38 -42.32
N SER A 44 -64.00 -16.05 -41.85
CA SER A 44 -64.27 -15.28 -40.62
C SER A 44 -63.73 -15.89 -39.32
N SER A 45 -63.53 -17.21 -39.27
CA SER A 45 -62.95 -17.94 -38.12
C SER A 45 -61.43 -17.75 -38.02
N GLU A 46 -60.73 -17.83 -39.15
CA GLU A 46 -59.27 -17.68 -39.23
C GLU A 46 -58.84 -16.22 -39.05
N SER A 47 -59.71 -15.29 -39.44
CA SER A 47 -59.55 -13.85 -39.19
C SER A 47 -59.45 -13.50 -37.69
N ASN A 48 -60.25 -14.14 -36.82
CA ASN A 48 -60.18 -13.91 -35.38
C ASN A 48 -58.90 -14.48 -34.75
N GLN A 49 -58.40 -15.63 -35.24
CA GLN A 49 -57.12 -16.19 -34.80
C GLN A 49 -55.95 -15.31 -35.25
N LEU A 50 -55.99 -14.79 -36.47
CA LEU A 50 -55.02 -13.81 -36.95
C LEU A 50 -55.03 -12.53 -36.12
N GLN A 51 -56.20 -11.96 -35.79
CA GLN A 51 -56.28 -10.76 -34.95
C GLN A 51 -55.69 -10.98 -33.54
N THR A 52 -55.95 -12.13 -32.93
CA THR A 52 -55.39 -12.45 -31.61
C THR A 52 -53.86 -12.62 -31.67
N LEU A 53 -53.34 -13.30 -32.69
CA LEU A 53 -51.89 -13.41 -32.93
C LEU A 53 -51.27 -12.03 -33.19
N TRP A 54 -51.90 -11.20 -34.02
CA TRP A 54 -51.48 -9.82 -34.30
C TRP A 54 -51.40 -8.97 -33.03
N SER A 55 -52.43 -9.02 -32.18
CA SER A 55 -52.43 -8.28 -30.91
C SER A 55 -51.30 -8.72 -29.97
N ARG A 56 -50.95 -10.02 -30.00
CA ARG A 56 -49.88 -10.59 -29.18
C ARG A 56 -48.50 -10.21 -29.72
N LEU A 57 -48.37 -10.18 -31.04
CA LEU A 57 -47.16 -9.80 -31.76
C LEU A 57 -46.86 -8.29 -31.59
N LEU A 58 -47.89 -7.44 -31.65
CA LEU A 58 -47.79 -6.01 -31.33
C LEU A 58 -47.38 -5.76 -29.87
N LYS A 59 -47.91 -6.55 -28.92
CA LYS A 59 -47.48 -6.47 -27.51
C LYS A 59 -46.01 -6.84 -27.35
N LEU A 60 -45.56 -7.92 -27.98
CA LEU A 60 -44.14 -8.30 -27.98
C LEU A 60 -43.26 -7.22 -28.62
N GLN A 61 -43.72 -6.60 -29.70
CA GLN A 61 -43.03 -5.49 -30.36
C GLN A 61 -42.87 -4.28 -29.44
N SER A 62 -43.90 -3.94 -28.64
CA SER A 62 -43.81 -2.85 -27.67
C SER A 62 -42.89 -3.17 -26.47
N GLN A 63 -42.68 -4.45 -26.17
CA GLN A 63 -41.85 -4.90 -25.04
C GLN A 63 -40.37 -5.03 -25.41
N LEU A 64 -40.07 -5.42 -26.66
CA LEU A 64 -38.72 -5.59 -27.17
C LEU A 64 -37.79 -4.37 -26.92
N PRO A 65 -38.17 -3.12 -27.21
CA PRO A 65 -37.29 -1.97 -26.98
C PRO A 65 -36.97 -1.76 -25.50
N ASN A 66 -37.93 -2.02 -24.60
CA ASN A 66 -37.72 -1.88 -23.16
C ASN A 66 -36.72 -2.94 -22.64
N ILE A 67 -36.81 -4.18 -23.15
CA ILE A 67 -35.86 -5.25 -22.81
C ILE A 67 -34.46 -4.91 -23.33
N VAL A 68 -34.35 -4.39 -24.55
CA VAL A 68 -33.05 -3.97 -25.13
C VAL A 68 -32.43 -2.83 -24.33
N GLU A 69 -33.23 -1.82 -23.95
CA GLU A 69 -32.77 -0.71 -23.11
C GLU A 69 -32.30 -1.18 -21.73
N GLN A 70 -33.05 -2.09 -21.09
CA GLN A 70 -32.64 -2.70 -19.82
C GLN A 70 -31.32 -3.47 -19.95
N LEU A 71 -31.10 -4.15 -21.08
CA LEU A 71 -29.88 -4.90 -21.34
C LEU A 71 -28.68 -3.98 -21.58
N GLU A 72 -28.88 -2.86 -22.28
CA GLU A 72 -27.86 -1.81 -22.43
C GLU A 72 -27.49 -1.21 -21.06
N GLN A 73 -28.47 -0.85 -20.24
CA GLN A 73 -28.23 -0.35 -18.87
C GLN A 73 -27.51 -1.38 -18.00
N HIS A 74 -27.87 -2.66 -18.09
CA HIS A 74 -27.20 -3.73 -17.34
C HIS A 74 -25.73 -3.87 -17.78
N LYS A 75 -25.46 -3.75 -19.07
CA LYS A 75 -24.10 -3.79 -19.62
C LYS A 75 -23.25 -2.59 -19.14
N GLU A 76 -23.80 -1.39 -19.12
CA GLU A 76 -23.12 -0.21 -18.58
C GLU A 76 -22.75 -0.38 -17.11
N ARG A 77 -23.68 -0.93 -16.31
CA ARG A 77 -23.40 -1.27 -14.91
C ARG A 77 -22.32 -2.33 -14.78
N GLN A 78 -22.32 -3.33 -15.66
CA GLN A 78 -21.29 -4.37 -15.65
C GLN A 78 -19.90 -3.78 -15.95
N MET A 79 -19.78 -2.89 -16.93
CA MET A 79 -18.53 -2.17 -17.23
C MET A 79 -18.04 -1.37 -16.02
N TYR A 80 -18.95 -0.70 -15.31
CA TYR A 80 -18.61 0.04 -14.10
C TYR A 80 -18.15 -0.88 -12.96
N LEU A 81 -18.79 -2.04 -12.77
CA LEU A 81 -18.36 -3.05 -11.80
C LEU A 81 -16.98 -3.61 -12.14
N GLU A 82 -16.69 -3.88 -13.41
CA GLU A 82 -15.37 -4.34 -13.85
C GLU A 82 -14.29 -3.29 -13.56
N TYR A 83 -14.59 -2.01 -13.80
CA TYR A 83 -13.71 -0.91 -13.41
C TYR A 83 -13.46 -0.86 -11.88
N LEU A 84 -14.52 -0.93 -11.07
CA LEU A 84 -14.38 -0.95 -9.61
C LEU A 84 -13.56 -2.14 -9.12
N THR A 85 -13.78 -3.33 -9.70
CA THR A 85 -13.01 -4.53 -9.37
C THR A 85 -11.52 -4.35 -9.67
N GLN A 86 -11.19 -3.64 -10.76
CA GLN A 86 -9.80 -3.34 -11.07
C GLN A 86 -9.19 -2.35 -10.06
N VAL A 87 -9.93 -1.32 -9.67
CA VAL A 87 -9.49 -0.36 -8.63
C VAL A 87 -9.28 -1.06 -7.29
N GLU A 88 -10.16 -1.97 -6.89
CA GLU A 88 -10.00 -2.78 -5.68
C GLU A 88 -8.71 -3.61 -5.72
N ARG A 89 -8.43 -4.30 -6.83
CA ARG A 89 -7.18 -5.05 -7.01
C ARG A 89 -5.94 -4.17 -6.90
N ASP A 90 -5.96 -2.98 -7.49
CA ASP A 90 -4.84 -2.04 -7.41
C ASP A 90 -4.62 -1.54 -5.97
N LEU A 91 -5.70 -1.31 -5.22
CA LEU A 91 -5.63 -0.94 -3.81
C LEU A 91 -5.10 -2.08 -2.95
N ASP A 92 -5.56 -3.31 -3.16
CA ASP A 92 -5.08 -4.50 -2.45
C ASP A 92 -3.58 -4.72 -2.69
N MET A 93 -3.13 -4.56 -3.93
CA MET A 93 -1.70 -4.61 -4.28
C MET A 93 -0.91 -3.55 -3.53
N ARG A 94 -1.41 -2.31 -3.44
CA ARG A 94 -0.75 -1.25 -2.68
C ARG A 94 -0.71 -1.57 -1.19
N ILE A 95 -1.80 -2.08 -0.61
CA ILE A 95 -1.84 -2.50 0.79
C ILE A 95 -0.81 -3.61 1.05
N ALA A 96 -0.75 -4.62 0.18
CA ALA A 96 0.23 -5.70 0.30
C ALA A 96 1.67 -5.18 0.31
N THR A 97 2.02 -4.26 -0.58
CA THR A 97 3.38 -3.66 -0.60
C THR A 97 3.70 -2.85 0.65
N VAL A 98 2.72 -2.18 1.25
CA VAL A 98 2.91 -1.44 2.50
C VAL A 98 3.11 -2.42 3.66
N LEU A 99 2.30 -3.48 3.73
CA LEU A 99 2.44 -4.52 4.75
C LEU A 99 3.79 -5.22 4.68
N GLU A 100 4.28 -5.53 3.48
CA GLU A 100 5.60 -6.13 3.28
C GLU A 100 6.72 -5.22 3.78
N LYS A 101 6.66 -3.92 3.47
CA LYS A 101 7.63 -2.92 3.98
C LYS A 101 7.59 -2.81 5.50
N LEU A 102 6.39 -2.83 6.09
CA LEU A 102 6.23 -2.79 7.55
C LEU A 102 6.80 -4.05 8.21
N LEU A 103 6.57 -5.23 7.63
CA LEU A 103 7.17 -6.48 8.08
C LEU A 103 8.70 -6.43 8.06
N HIS A 104 9.28 -5.98 6.94
CA HIS A 104 10.74 -5.84 6.83
C HIS A 104 11.30 -4.84 7.85
N ALA A 105 10.61 -3.71 8.08
CA ALA A 105 11.03 -2.73 9.07
C ALA A 105 10.96 -3.31 10.50
N LEU A 106 9.91 -4.09 10.81
CA LEU A 106 9.76 -4.77 12.10
C LEU A 106 10.84 -5.83 12.31
N GLU A 107 11.13 -6.65 11.30
CA GLU A 107 12.20 -7.64 11.35
C GLU A 107 13.56 -6.98 11.53
N SER A 108 13.84 -5.89 10.80
CA SER A 108 15.06 -5.11 10.97
C SER A 108 15.21 -4.56 12.38
N LEU A 109 14.14 -4.01 12.96
CA LEU A 109 14.17 -3.47 14.32
C LEU A 109 14.33 -4.58 15.35
N HIS A 110 13.67 -5.73 15.14
CA HIS A 110 13.81 -6.90 15.99
C HIS A 110 15.23 -7.44 15.98
N ASN A 111 15.88 -7.51 14.81
CA ASN A 111 17.27 -7.93 14.67
C ASN A 111 18.21 -6.96 15.39
N LEU A 112 18.04 -5.65 15.23
CA LEU A 112 18.81 -4.63 15.95
C LEU A 112 18.63 -4.74 17.48
N LEU A 113 17.41 -4.99 17.95
CA LEU A 113 17.14 -5.21 19.36
C LEU A 113 17.83 -6.47 19.88
N LYS A 114 17.76 -7.57 19.12
CA LYS A 114 18.41 -8.84 19.46
C LYS A 114 19.95 -8.73 19.48
N GLU A 115 20.54 -7.96 18.58
CA GLU A 115 21.97 -7.68 18.52
C GLU A 115 22.44 -6.78 19.68
N SER A 116 21.63 -5.79 20.07
CA SER A 116 21.96 -4.85 21.16
C SER A 116 21.67 -5.40 22.56
N GLN A 117 20.77 -6.39 22.69
CA GLN A 117 20.43 -7.03 23.96
C GLN A 117 21.63 -7.65 24.71
N PRO A 118 22.54 -8.42 24.10
CA PRO A 118 23.72 -8.94 24.80
C PRO A 118 24.70 -7.83 25.21
N LEU A 119 24.82 -6.74 24.44
CA LEU A 119 25.65 -5.58 24.79
C LEU A 119 25.11 -4.90 26.06
N LEU A 120 23.79 -4.70 26.15
CA LEU A 120 23.15 -4.13 27.33
C LEU A 120 23.23 -5.05 28.55
N GLN A 121 23.12 -6.37 28.36
CA GLN A 121 23.30 -7.34 29.44
C GLN A 121 24.74 -7.38 29.97
N SER A 122 25.74 -7.23 29.09
CA SER A 122 27.15 -7.09 29.50
C SER A 122 27.41 -5.77 30.24
N SER A 123 26.70 -4.69 29.89
CA SER A 123 26.77 -3.42 30.61
C SER A 123 26.08 -3.48 31.99
N ALA A 124 25.00 -4.25 32.12
CA ALA A 124 24.30 -4.47 33.39
C ALA A 124 25.10 -5.36 34.38
N LEU A 125 26.15 -6.05 33.90
CA LEU A 125 27.12 -6.77 34.71
C LEU A 125 28.24 -5.87 35.26
N SER A 126 28.28 -4.58 34.90
CA SER A 126 29.05 -3.61 35.68
C SER A 126 28.37 -3.45 37.04
N PRO A 127 29.10 -3.51 38.17
CA PRO A 127 28.50 -3.25 39.47
C PRO A 127 27.88 -1.87 39.39
N LYS A 128 26.60 -1.75 39.79
CA LYS A 128 25.93 -0.46 39.95
C LYS A 128 26.79 0.39 40.87
N SER A 129 27.68 1.22 40.31
CA SER A 129 28.54 2.09 41.07
C SER A 129 27.61 2.98 41.88
N THR A 130 27.78 2.94 43.21
CA THR A 130 26.89 3.68 44.09
C THR A 130 27.01 5.16 43.73
N LEU A 131 25.93 5.94 43.80
CA LEU A 131 25.95 7.38 43.46
C LEU A 131 27.09 8.11 44.19
N SER A 132 27.46 7.68 45.40
CA SER A 132 28.61 8.14 46.16
C SER A 132 29.98 7.87 45.51
N GLU A 133 30.17 6.72 44.85
CA GLU A 133 31.39 6.37 44.12
C GLU A 133 31.52 7.19 42.83
N ILE A 134 30.40 7.44 42.17
CA ILE A 134 30.33 8.32 40.99
C ILE A 134 30.68 9.75 41.40
N LEU A 135 30.07 10.27 42.47
CA LEU A 135 30.34 11.63 42.94
C LEU A 135 31.79 11.78 43.43
N SER A 136 32.32 10.83 44.21
CA SER A 136 33.71 10.89 44.67
C SER A 136 34.72 10.78 43.52
N SER A 137 34.43 9.97 42.51
CA SER A 137 35.26 9.89 41.30
C SER A 137 35.16 11.15 40.45
N ALA A 138 33.96 11.71 40.29
CA ALA A 138 33.75 12.98 39.60
C ALA A 138 34.51 14.13 40.29
N ILE A 139 34.44 14.25 41.62
CA ILE A 139 35.19 15.26 42.39
C ILE A 139 36.70 15.13 42.14
N ARG A 140 37.23 13.91 42.13
CA ARG A 140 38.66 13.65 41.88
C ARG A 140 39.08 13.96 40.45
N ILE A 141 38.23 13.65 39.47
CA ILE A 141 38.46 13.98 38.05
C ILE A 141 38.41 15.49 37.85
N THR A 142 37.40 16.16 38.39
CA THR A 142 37.25 17.62 38.34
C THR A 142 38.45 18.32 38.98
N GLY A 143 38.95 17.83 40.11
CA GLY A 143 40.18 18.36 40.73
C GLY A 143 41.42 18.23 39.83
N SER A 144 41.46 17.26 38.93
CA SER A 144 42.60 17.02 38.03
C SER A 144 42.47 17.68 36.66
N LEU A 145 41.23 17.96 36.20
CA LEU A 145 40.93 18.46 34.85
C LEU A 145 40.40 19.89 34.83
N SER A 146 40.06 20.47 35.98
CA SER A 146 39.60 21.87 36.05
C SER A 146 40.80 22.81 36.11
N ALA A 147 40.68 23.97 35.43
CA ALA A 147 41.61 25.06 35.63
C ALA A 147 41.56 25.52 37.11
N PRO A 148 42.72 25.83 37.73
CA PRO A 148 42.74 26.35 39.10
C PRO A 148 41.90 27.63 39.20
N THR A 149 41.29 27.88 40.36
CA THR A 149 40.39 29.03 40.59
C THR A 149 41.04 30.40 40.38
N ASN A 150 42.36 30.46 40.24
CA ASN A 150 43.15 31.66 39.99
C ASN A 150 43.87 31.60 38.62
N TYR A 151 43.33 30.86 37.65
CA TYR A 151 43.91 30.79 36.31
C TYR A 151 43.80 32.16 35.61
N GLU A 152 44.88 32.93 35.63
CA GLU A 152 45.07 34.08 34.75
C GLU A 152 45.74 33.61 33.45
N GLU A 153 45.13 33.99 32.32
CA GLU A 153 45.60 33.67 30.96
C GLU A 153 46.90 34.44 30.66
N GLY A 154 48.01 33.99 31.26
CA GLY A 154 49.31 34.65 31.13
C GLY A 154 50.34 34.29 32.21
N THR A 155 49.95 33.68 33.33
CA THR A 155 50.91 33.25 34.35
C THR A 155 51.44 31.84 34.08
N LEU A 156 52.70 31.74 33.67
CA LEU A 156 53.52 30.52 33.70
C LEU A 156 53.81 30.12 35.16
N SER A 157 52.80 29.69 35.90
CA SER A 157 52.97 29.04 37.19
C SER A 157 52.55 27.58 37.04
N GLY A 158 53.45 26.78 36.47
CA GLY A 158 53.34 25.33 36.51
C GLY A 158 53.65 24.85 37.93
N ALA A 159 52.73 24.11 38.54
CA ALA A 159 53.09 23.06 39.51
C ALA A 159 51.93 22.15 39.91
N ASP A 160 50.68 22.62 40.03
CA ASP A 160 49.78 21.85 40.91
C ASP A 160 48.84 20.85 40.22
N PHE A 161 48.52 21.02 38.93
CA PHE A 161 47.72 20.03 38.20
C PHE A 161 48.12 19.97 36.72
N ALA A 162 49.15 19.18 36.43
CA ALA A 162 49.46 18.83 35.04
C ALA A 162 48.42 17.80 34.54
N PRO A 163 48.01 17.86 33.24
CA PRO A 163 47.02 16.94 32.66
C PRO A 163 47.48 15.47 32.62
N ALA A 164 48.77 15.23 32.91
CA ALA A 164 49.40 13.92 33.08
C ALA A 164 50.36 14.00 34.28
N PRO A 165 50.70 12.86 34.93
CA PRO A 165 51.68 12.85 36.02
C PRO A 165 53.01 13.47 35.55
N THR A 166 53.56 14.38 36.35
CA THR A 166 54.81 15.08 36.01
C THR A 166 56.01 14.13 36.08
N GLU A 167 57.09 14.45 35.37
CA GLU A 167 58.34 13.68 35.39
C GLU A 167 58.90 13.52 36.83
N GLU A 168 58.73 14.53 37.68
CA GLU A 168 59.12 14.46 39.09
C GLU A 168 58.25 13.47 39.88
N MET A 169 56.93 13.47 39.67
CA MET A 169 56.03 12.48 40.27
C MET A 169 56.34 11.05 39.78
N ILE A 170 56.69 10.91 38.51
CA ILE A 170 57.08 9.61 37.93
C ILE A 170 58.38 9.13 38.59
N ARG A 171 59.38 10.00 38.74
CA ARG A 171 60.66 9.68 39.37
C ARG A 171 60.53 9.39 40.87
N ALA A 172 59.63 10.09 41.56
CA ALA A 172 59.30 9.86 42.97
C ALA A 172 58.36 8.66 43.19
N SER A 173 57.79 8.09 42.12
CA SER A 173 56.85 6.97 42.23
C SER A 173 57.53 5.71 42.78
N LYS A 174 56.76 4.89 43.49
CA LYS A 174 57.23 3.58 43.99
C LYS A 174 57.75 2.68 42.85
N MET A 175 57.18 2.82 41.65
CA MET A 175 57.63 2.08 40.46
C MET A 175 59.03 2.50 40.00
N ALA A 176 59.36 3.78 40.08
CA ALA A 176 60.71 4.25 39.77
C ALA A 176 61.72 3.85 40.86
N GLN A 177 61.32 3.90 42.13
CA GLN A 177 62.15 3.47 43.26
C GLN A 177 62.49 1.98 43.20
N TRP A 178 61.54 1.12 42.82
CA TRP A 178 61.77 -0.32 42.65
C TRP A 178 62.64 -0.68 41.45
N LYS A 179 62.70 0.16 40.41
CA LYS A 179 63.61 -0.04 39.28
C LYS A 179 65.08 0.29 39.58
N MET A 180 65.36 1.00 40.67
CA MET A 180 66.72 1.40 41.07
C MET A 180 67.33 0.52 42.17
N GLN A 181 66.60 -0.51 42.63
CA GLN A 181 67.12 -1.59 43.49
C GLN A 181 67.59 -2.76 42.62
#